data_AF-A0A959RQA6-F1
#
_entry.id   AF-A0A959RQA6-F1
#
_cell.length_a   1.000
_cell.length_b   1.000
_cell.length_c   1.000
_cell.angle_alpha   90.00
_cell.angle_beta   90.00
_cell.angle_gamma   90.00
#
_symmetry.space_group_name_H-M   'P 1'
#
loop_
_entity.id
_entity.type
_entity.pdbx_description
1 polymer ?
#
loop_
_entity_poly.entity_id
_entity_poly.type
_entity_poly.pdbx_seq_one_letter_code
_entity_poly.pdbx_strand_id
1 'polypeptide(L)' 'MHNFYKSYKSLFVTFFLFILLTNCSESTTSADLVLLNGKIISVDSNNSIYEAIAIRSDTIMALGSNELIKKLIGDST' A
#
# COMPACT_ATOMS: atom_id res chain seq x y z
N MET A 1 -11.12 -37.32 -36.36
CA MET A 1 -10.09 -36.98 -35.35
C MET A 1 -9.78 -35.46 -35.36
N HIS A 2 -10.79 -34.57 -35.27
CA HIS A 2 -10.58 -33.10 -35.38
C HIS A 2 -11.06 -32.29 -34.15
N ASN A 3 -11.72 -32.92 -33.17
CA ASN A 3 -12.34 -32.21 -32.03
C ASN A 3 -11.49 -32.19 -30.74
N PHE A 4 -10.38 -32.93 -30.70
CA PHE A 4 -9.50 -32.96 -29.52
C PHE A 4 -8.67 -31.68 -29.36
N TYR A 5 -8.32 -30.99 -30.47
CA TYR A 5 -7.50 -29.76 -30.42
C TYR A 5 -8.26 -28.53 -29.90
N LYS A 6 -9.59 -28.52 -30.06
CA LYS A 6 -10.46 -27.39 -29.69
C LYS A 6 -10.70 -27.32 -28.18
N SER A 7 -10.77 -28.48 -27.52
CA SER A 7 -11.01 -28.60 -26.08
C SER A 7 -9.78 -28.17 -25.25
N TYR A 8 -8.56 -28.56 -25.65
CA TYR A 8 -7.37 -28.15 -24.91
C TYR A 8 -7.03 -26.66 -25.12
N LYS A 9 -7.36 -26.09 -26.29
CA LYS A 9 -7.17 -24.65 -26.55
C LYS A 9 -8.10 -23.79 -25.68
N SER A 10 -9.31 -24.27 -25.40
CA SER A 10 -10.22 -23.65 -24.43
C SER A 10 -9.72 -23.80 -22.99
N LEU A 11 -9.17 -24.96 -22.64
CA LEU A 11 -8.61 -25.24 -21.31
C LEU A 11 -7.37 -24.37 -21.00
N PHE A 12 -6.54 -24.09 -22.01
CA PHE A 12 -5.33 -23.28 -21.90
C PHE A 12 -5.63 -21.78 -21.72
N VAL A 13 -6.68 -21.28 -22.39
CA VAL A 13 -7.12 -19.88 -22.28
C VAL A 13 -7.68 -19.58 -20.89
N THR A 14 -8.40 -20.52 -20.28
CA THR A 14 -8.93 -20.37 -18.91
C THR A 14 -7.82 -20.39 -17.86
N PHE A 15 -6.77 -21.20 -18.06
CA PHE A 15 -5.61 -21.24 -17.17
C PHE A 15 -4.82 -19.92 -17.16
N PHE A 16 -4.63 -19.31 -18.34
CA PHE A 16 -3.95 -18.02 -18.48
C PHE A 16 -4.74 -16.85 -17.86
N LEU A 17 -6.08 -16.95 -17.83
CA LEU A 17 -6.96 -15.95 -17.21
C LEU A 17 -6.91 -15.99 -15.68
N PHE A 18 -6.62 -17.15 -15.08
CA PHE A 18 -6.60 -17.34 -13.63
C PHE A 18 -5.35 -16.73 -12.96
N ILE A 19 -4.24 -16.63 -13.70
CA ILE A 19 -2.95 -16.10 -13.21
C ILE A 19 -3.02 -14.59 -12.94
N LEU A 20 -3.91 -13.86 -13.63
CA LEU A 20 -4.09 -12.41 -13.48
C LEU A 20 -4.83 -11.98 -12.21
N LEU A 21 -5.39 -12.92 -11.43
CA LEU A 21 -6.09 -12.61 -10.17
C LEU A 21 -5.21 -12.74 -8.92
N THR A 22 -3.92 -13.01 -9.08
CA THR A 22 -2.97 -13.04 -7.97
C THR A 22 -2.68 -11.61 -7.52
N ASN A 23 -3.52 -11.13 -6.60
CA ASN A 23 -3.32 -9.87 -5.92
C ASN A 23 -2.00 -9.93 -5.13
N CYS A 24 -1.10 -9.00 -5.43
CA CYS A 24 0.07 -8.77 -4.60
C CYS A 24 -0.42 -8.21 -3.26
N SER A 25 -0.14 -8.90 -2.15
CA SER A 25 -0.37 -8.34 -0.82
C SER A 25 0.65 -7.24 -0.61
N GLU A 26 0.19 -5.98 -0.67
CA GLU A 26 1.02 -4.82 -0.38
C GLU A 26 1.32 -4.85 1.13
N SER A 27 2.50 -5.36 1.50
CA SER A 27 2.99 -5.29 2.87
C SER A 27 3.39 -3.84 3.17
N THR A 28 2.42 -3.01 3.49
CA THR A 28 2.68 -1.64 3.93
C THR A 28 3.45 -1.72 5.23
N THR A 29 4.69 -1.23 5.21
CA THR A 29 5.51 -1.12 6.41
C THR A 29 4.81 -0.19 7.40
N SER A 30 4.57 -0.65 8.62
CA SER A 30 3.93 0.16 9.66
C SER A 30 4.92 1.15 10.28
N ALA A 31 4.39 2.22 10.87
CA ALA A 31 5.16 3.13 11.69
C ALA A 31 5.40 2.53 13.09
N ASP A 32 6.40 3.04 13.81
CA ASP A 32 6.63 2.72 15.23
C ASP A 32 5.98 3.79 16.14
N LEU A 33 5.66 4.96 15.59
CA LEU A 33 4.93 6.04 16.26
C LEU A 33 4.11 6.83 15.24
N VAL A 34 2.86 7.13 15.59
CA VAL A 34 1.97 7.98 14.79
C VAL A 34 1.36 9.06 15.67
N LEU A 35 1.43 10.32 15.22
CA LEU A 35 0.74 11.45 15.84
C LEU A 35 -0.31 11.98 14.86
N LEU A 36 -1.58 11.94 15.28
CA LEU A 36 -2.73 12.42 14.52
C LEU A 36 -3.31 13.70 15.14
N ASN A 37 -4.03 14.45 14.33
CA ASN A 37 -4.75 15.68 14.67
C ASN A 37 -3.82 16.75 15.27
N GLY A 38 -2.56 16.73 14.84
CA GLY A 38 -1.55 17.72 15.22
C GLY A 38 -1.52 18.89 14.26
N LYS A 39 -0.71 19.89 14.61
CA LYS A 39 -0.26 20.92 13.68
C LYS A 39 1.26 20.78 13.56
N ILE A 40 1.71 20.09 12.51
CA ILE A 40 3.12 19.77 12.31
C ILE A 40 3.69 20.74 11.29
N ILE A 41 4.67 21.54 11.72
CA ILE A 41 5.36 22.51 10.85
C ILE A 41 6.64 21.84 10.35
N SER A 42 6.74 21.65 9.05
CA SER A 42 7.92 21.13 8.37
C SER A 42 8.79 22.30 7.88
N VAL A 43 10.11 22.19 8.07
CA VAL A 43 11.08 23.16 7.56
C VAL A 43 11.56 22.71 6.18
N ASP A 44 10.60 22.46 5.28
CA ASP A 44 10.86 22.28 3.86
C ASP A 44 10.84 23.64 3.13
N SER A 45 11.11 23.63 1.82
CA SER A 45 11.14 24.85 1.01
C SER A 45 9.84 25.67 1.04
N ASN A 46 8.72 25.04 1.40
CA ASN A 46 7.40 25.64 1.41
C ASN A 46 6.91 25.97 2.84
N ASN A 47 7.70 25.67 3.88
CA ASN A 47 7.30 25.76 5.29
C ASN A 47 5.94 25.09 5.54
N SER A 48 5.78 23.87 5.01
CA SER A 48 4.49 23.20 4.96
C SER A 48 3.94 22.86 6.35
N ILE A 49 2.61 22.92 6.48
CA ILE A 49 1.89 22.50 7.70
C ILE A 49 1.07 21.26 7.39
N TYR A 50 1.27 20.21 8.18
CA TYR A 50 0.59 18.92 8.06
C TYR A 50 -0.24 18.61 9.31
N GLU A 51 -1.20 17.71 9.16
CA GLU A 51 -2.11 17.29 10.24
C GLU A 51 -1.56 16.09 11.03
N ALA A 52 -0.73 15.28 10.40
CA ALA A 52 -0.22 14.05 10.98
C ALA A 52 1.21 13.70 10.53
N ILE A 53 1.91 12.94 11.37
CA ILE A 53 3.27 12.44 11.15
C ILE A 53 3.37 10.96 11.55
N ALA A 54 4.08 10.18 10.73
CA ALA A 54 4.49 8.80 11.04
C ALA A 54 6.01 8.73 11.14
N ILE A 55 6.50 8.07 12.19
CA ILE A 55 7.92 7.86 12.46
C ILE A 55 8.17 6.36 12.53
N ARG A 56 9.25 5.92 11.89
CA ARG A 56 9.76 4.56 12.02
C ARG A 56 11.21 4.64 12.45
N SER A 57 11.51 4.08 13.61
CA SER A 57 12.80 4.16 14.28
C SER A 57 13.27 5.62 14.43
N ASP A 58 14.30 6.05 13.71
CA ASP A 58 14.88 7.40 13.75
C ASP A 58 14.45 8.28 12.57
N THR A 59 13.59 7.77 11.69
CA THR A 59 13.28 8.39 10.40
C THR A 59 11.82 8.83 10.34
N ILE A 60 11.61 10.05 9.83
CA ILE A 60 10.28 10.53 9.46
C ILE A 60 9.84 9.74 8.22
N MET A 61 8.92 8.83 8.42
CA MET A 61 8.42 7.95 7.36
C MET A 61 7.45 8.69 6.44
N ALA A 62 6.55 9.49 7.00
CA ALA A 62 5.58 10.27 6.23
C ALA A 62 5.01 11.48 7.01
N LEU A 63 4.59 12.50 6.26
CA LEU A 63 3.83 13.66 6.71
C LEU A 63 2.59 13.81 5.82
N GLY A 64 1.45 14.21 6.39
CA GLY A 64 0.23 14.32 5.59
C GLY A 64 -1.04 14.64 6.36
N SER A 65 -2.18 14.33 5.73
CA SER A 65 -3.49 14.36 6.37
C SER A 65 -3.65 13.21 7.36
N ASN A 66 -4.57 13.36 8.30
CA ASN A 66 -4.88 12.32 9.28
C ASN A 66 -5.25 10.99 8.61
N GLU A 67 -6.04 11.05 7.55
CA GLU A 67 -6.52 9.87 6.83
C GLU A 67 -5.40 9.08 6.15
N LEU A 68 -4.42 9.79 5.61
CA LEU A 68 -3.28 9.16 4.92
C LEU A 68 -2.34 8.49 5.93
N ILE A 69 -2.03 9.20 7.02
CA ILE A 69 -1.09 8.70 8.02
C ILE A 69 -1.69 7.58 8.87
N LYS A 70 -3.00 7.60 9.12
CA LYS A 70 -3.70 6.52 9.87
C LYS A 70 -3.54 5.14 9.22
N LYS A 71 -3.32 5.08 7.90
CA LYS A 71 -3.08 3.81 7.17
C LYS A 71 -1.75 3.14 7.53
N LEU A 72 -0.83 3.87 8.17
CA LEU A 72 0.48 3.37 8.58
C LEU A 72 0.49 2.79 10.00
N ILE A 73 -0.65 2.79 10.69
CA ILE A 73 -0.80 2.15 12.00
C ILE A 73 -0.87 0.63 11.77
N GLY A 74 0.09 -0.09 12.32
CA GLY A 74 0.11 -1.55 12.37
C GLY A 74 -0.01 -2.06 13.80
N ASP A 75 0.12 -3.38 13.95
CA ASP A 75 -0.12 -4.08 15.22
C ASP A 75 0.85 -3.68 16.35
N SER A 76 1.96 -3.01 16.04
CA SER A 76 3.01 -2.62 17.00
C SER A 76 3.32 -1.12 16.98
N THR A 77 2.42 -0.30 16.41
CA THR A 77 2.54 1.16 16.34
C THR A 77 2.04 1.85 17.60
#